data_AF-A0A2H0RX04-F1
#
_entry.id   AF-A0A2H0RX04-F1
#
_cell.length_a   1.000
_cell.length_b   1.000
_cell.length_c   1.000
_cell.angle_alpha   90.00
_cell.angle_beta   90.00
_cell.angle_gamma   90.00
#
_symmetry.space_group_name_H-M   'P 1'
#
loop_
_entity.id
_entity.type
_entity.pdbx_description
1 polymer ?
#
loop_
_entity_poly.entity_id
_entity_poly.type
_entity_poly.pdbx_seq_one_letter_code
_entity_poly.pdbx_strand_id
1 'polypeptide(L)'
;MFAVSFTENKVSDNTYDQTKDVFPIDLDEDGDIDIVSVSDVKNDISWWENNGSQSFTERTIDGSHTDPYSVFSIDLDGDLDLDVVACSADSGDKIVWYKNDGSENFTTINVQTSYDCTTVVAADMNGDLKNDLITASYGNSRIDWWENSGSGSFTRNAAASFASVAWDVVTGDIDGDGDIDIAGAIFGLYDIVWLDNNGSGTFVTNTIDSNLEQAHSVFIADLDEDGDKDILATGRLADDVVWYDNDGSESFTKKTIDANLDGASDVTTGDIDGDGDIDVASVGQFGNILVWYDNDGSESFTRRTVSSSFDGAYRSVIYDVDKDGDNDIVASGNTNNDDGVTWYSNLGDSVAPTVSSLSPVDGATGVSTTGTLVITFSEEIGKSGTGSVSIYKTGDDSLAEAIYVTGSLVSGSGTTILTIDPSIVLIAGTSYYVQISLNAFPDITENSYAGISDTTSWNFTTAGTAPSSSTTARGHSSVLNRLRNLQQGEEVRTHTEPPSLEAVGIFRMNPIAVILSKPEEENSEVLGSAEEERIAHILYKLNNHLSAPEANEAPLSPADTGIETDPFTVRVCARVHRSFSENRKMLERVNGRLERRFGFVCEE
;
A
#
# COMPACT_ATOMS: atom_id res chain seq x y z
N MET A 1 -2.50 -2.64 21.86
CA MET A 1 -3.03 -4.02 21.65
C MET A 1 -4.03 -3.88 20.54
N PHE A 2 -3.57 -3.93 19.30
CA PHE A 2 -4.35 -3.48 18.15
C PHE A 2 -5.62 -4.32 18.04
N ALA A 3 -6.74 -3.60 18.00
CA ALA A 3 -8.07 -4.17 18.12
C ALA A 3 -8.97 -3.72 16.97
N VAL A 4 -8.39 -3.60 15.77
CA VAL A 4 -9.12 -3.70 14.49
C VAL A 4 -10.19 -4.79 14.63
N SER A 5 -11.41 -4.39 14.36
CA SER A 5 -12.59 -5.18 14.66
C SER A 5 -13.63 -4.99 13.57
N PHE A 6 -14.07 -6.11 13.00
CA PHE A 6 -14.88 -6.08 11.79
C PHE A 6 -16.38 -6.14 12.07
N THR A 7 -17.17 -5.40 11.30
CA THR A 7 -18.62 -5.52 11.20
C THR A 7 -18.99 -6.37 9.98
N GLU A 8 -19.66 -7.51 10.20
CA GLU A 8 -20.18 -8.34 9.12
C GLU A 8 -21.42 -7.70 8.47
N ASN A 9 -21.27 -7.27 7.22
CA ASN A 9 -22.32 -6.71 6.37
C ASN A 9 -22.59 -7.66 5.19
N LYS A 10 -23.72 -8.37 5.22
CA LYS A 10 -24.13 -9.24 4.10
C LYS A 10 -24.61 -8.39 2.92
N VAL A 11 -23.89 -8.47 1.81
CA VAL A 11 -24.14 -7.70 0.57
C VAL A 11 -25.20 -8.41 -0.26
N SER A 12 -25.06 -9.73 -0.44
CA SER A 12 -26.01 -10.53 -1.19
C SER A 12 -27.14 -11.11 -0.34
N ASP A 13 -28.23 -11.54 -1.00
CA ASP A 13 -29.29 -12.31 -0.33
C ASP A 13 -28.98 -13.82 -0.31
N ASN A 14 -29.76 -14.58 0.48
CA ASN A 14 -29.66 -16.04 0.63
C ASN A 14 -30.07 -16.83 -0.65
N THR A 15 -30.10 -16.20 -1.83
CA THR A 15 -30.33 -16.84 -3.14
C THR A 15 -29.21 -16.55 -4.14
N TYR A 16 -28.17 -15.83 -3.71
CA TYR A 16 -26.92 -15.65 -4.44
C TYR A 16 -25.83 -16.56 -3.84
N ASP A 17 -26.01 -17.87 -4.00
CA ASP A 17 -25.16 -18.89 -3.42
C ASP A 17 -24.11 -19.43 -4.42
N GLN A 18 -23.09 -20.12 -3.89
CA GLN A 18 -21.87 -20.53 -4.61
C GLN A 18 -21.19 -19.40 -5.42
N THR A 19 -20.88 -18.29 -4.76
CA THR A 19 -20.17 -17.16 -5.39
C THR A 19 -18.70 -17.50 -5.62
N LYS A 20 -18.27 -17.48 -6.87
CA LYS A 20 -16.90 -17.87 -7.27
C LYS A 20 -15.88 -16.74 -7.18
N ASP A 21 -16.31 -15.51 -7.41
CA ASP A 21 -15.41 -14.36 -7.52
C ASP A 21 -16.13 -13.06 -7.17
N VAL A 22 -15.37 -12.11 -6.64
CA VAL A 22 -15.83 -10.80 -6.15
C VAL A 22 -14.79 -9.73 -6.47
N PHE A 23 -15.22 -8.58 -6.99
CA PHE A 23 -14.35 -7.50 -7.43
C PHE A 23 -14.95 -6.14 -6.98
N PRO A 24 -14.44 -5.54 -5.87
CA PRO A 24 -14.85 -4.22 -5.41
C PRO A 24 -14.38 -3.12 -6.38
N ILE A 25 -15.29 -2.27 -6.85
CA ILE A 25 -14.98 -1.18 -7.79
C ILE A 25 -16.12 -0.13 -7.86
N ASP A 26 -15.79 1.13 -8.13
CA ASP A 26 -16.73 2.20 -8.51
C ASP A 26 -17.13 2.01 -9.98
N LEU A 27 -18.26 1.33 -10.28
CA LEU A 27 -18.55 0.83 -11.64
C LEU A 27 -19.23 1.86 -12.56
N ASP A 28 -19.95 2.84 -12.02
CA ASP A 28 -20.71 3.85 -12.79
C ASP A 28 -20.17 5.30 -12.68
N GLU A 29 -19.00 5.50 -12.06
CA GLU A 29 -18.38 6.80 -11.76
C GLU A 29 -19.22 7.74 -10.84
N ASP A 30 -20.12 7.23 -9.99
CA ASP A 30 -20.90 8.07 -9.07
C ASP A 30 -20.09 8.55 -7.85
N GLY A 31 -19.09 7.77 -7.42
CA GLY A 31 -18.19 8.10 -6.32
C GLY A 31 -18.27 7.21 -5.07
N ASP A 32 -19.10 6.16 -5.06
CA ASP A 32 -19.11 5.11 -4.02
C ASP A 32 -18.36 3.83 -4.48
N ILE A 33 -18.28 2.75 -3.67
CA ILE A 33 -17.71 1.45 -4.10
C ILE A 33 -18.80 0.39 -4.19
N ASP A 34 -18.94 -0.20 -5.37
CA ASP A 34 -19.77 -1.37 -5.64
C ASP A 34 -18.97 -2.67 -5.50
N ILE A 35 -19.67 -3.80 -5.62
CA ILE A 35 -19.03 -5.10 -5.81
C ILE A 35 -19.59 -5.75 -7.08
N VAL A 36 -18.74 -6.16 -8.01
CA VAL A 36 -19.10 -7.06 -9.12
C VAL A 36 -18.81 -8.49 -8.68
N SER A 37 -19.70 -9.44 -9.00
CA SER A 37 -19.53 -10.85 -8.58
C SER A 37 -20.19 -11.85 -9.54
N VAL A 38 -19.92 -13.14 -9.33
CA VAL A 38 -20.47 -14.24 -10.14
C VAL A 38 -20.93 -15.46 -9.31
N SER A 39 -22.11 -16.01 -9.62
CA SER A 39 -22.70 -17.20 -8.97
C SER A 39 -22.93 -18.36 -9.96
N ASP A 40 -22.48 -19.58 -9.61
CA ASP A 40 -22.76 -20.77 -10.44
C ASP A 40 -24.19 -21.32 -10.31
N VAL A 41 -24.92 -20.96 -9.24
CA VAL A 41 -26.30 -21.40 -9.03
C VAL A 41 -27.25 -20.50 -9.80
N LYS A 42 -27.12 -19.17 -9.65
CA LYS A 42 -27.93 -18.22 -10.44
C LYS A 42 -27.54 -18.21 -11.92
N ASN A 43 -26.30 -18.62 -12.26
CA ASN A 43 -25.75 -18.57 -13.62
C ASN A 43 -25.76 -17.13 -14.16
N ASP A 44 -25.20 -16.22 -13.36
CA ASP A 44 -25.20 -14.79 -13.65
C ASP A 44 -23.92 -14.05 -13.25
N ILE A 45 -23.84 -12.83 -13.76
CA ILE A 45 -22.94 -11.77 -13.30
C ILE A 45 -23.83 -10.69 -12.70
N SER A 46 -23.61 -10.35 -11.43
CA SER A 46 -24.34 -9.31 -10.72
C SER A 46 -23.40 -8.21 -10.22
N TRP A 47 -23.85 -6.97 -10.41
CA TRP A 47 -23.32 -5.74 -9.85
C TRP A 47 -24.15 -5.38 -8.62
N TRP A 48 -23.49 -5.18 -7.49
CA TRP A 48 -24.09 -4.77 -6.22
C TRP A 48 -23.86 -3.26 -6.07
N GLU A 49 -24.82 -2.47 -6.56
CA GLU A 49 -24.81 -1.00 -6.56
C GLU A 49 -24.87 -0.44 -5.14
N ASN A 50 -23.86 0.32 -4.72
CA ASN A 50 -23.79 0.99 -3.42
C ASN A 50 -24.26 2.44 -3.55
N ASN A 51 -25.29 2.82 -2.78
CA ASN A 51 -26.01 4.08 -2.97
C ASN A 51 -25.53 5.25 -2.07
N GLY A 52 -24.25 5.29 -1.72
CA GLY A 52 -23.68 6.27 -0.79
C GLY A 52 -24.20 6.18 0.65
N SER A 53 -24.78 5.03 1.01
CA SER A 53 -25.20 4.73 2.39
C SER A 53 -24.96 3.28 2.78
N GLN A 54 -23.92 2.66 2.23
CA GLN A 54 -23.45 1.30 2.57
C GLN A 54 -24.56 0.25 2.37
N SER A 55 -25.37 0.44 1.30
CA SER A 55 -26.66 -0.22 1.11
C SER A 55 -26.82 -0.72 -0.32
N PHE A 56 -26.29 -1.92 -0.54
CA PHE A 56 -26.16 -2.56 -1.85
C PHE A 56 -27.50 -2.97 -2.50
N THR A 57 -27.57 -2.87 -3.83
CA THR A 57 -28.73 -3.28 -4.65
C THR A 57 -28.29 -4.19 -5.81
N GLU A 58 -28.90 -5.38 -5.94
CA GLU A 58 -28.56 -6.31 -7.02
C GLU A 58 -29.02 -5.81 -8.40
N ARG A 59 -28.06 -5.70 -9.33
CA ARG A 59 -28.26 -5.39 -10.75
C ARG A 59 -27.58 -6.46 -11.61
N THR A 60 -28.38 -7.30 -12.27
CA THR A 60 -27.86 -8.38 -13.12
C THR A 60 -27.32 -7.84 -14.46
N ILE A 61 -26.03 -8.03 -14.74
CA ILE A 61 -25.38 -7.69 -16.01
C ILE A 61 -25.72 -8.73 -17.08
N ASP A 62 -25.64 -10.03 -16.74
CA ASP A 62 -26.06 -11.15 -17.60
C ASP A 62 -26.67 -12.27 -16.78
N GLY A 63 -28.00 -12.39 -16.79
CA GLY A 63 -28.76 -13.46 -16.13
C GLY A 63 -28.81 -14.78 -16.91
N SER A 64 -27.81 -15.03 -17.75
CA SER A 64 -27.68 -16.22 -18.58
C SER A 64 -26.22 -16.68 -18.77
N HIS A 65 -25.32 -16.23 -17.89
CA HIS A 65 -23.93 -16.62 -17.90
C HIS A 65 -23.75 -17.96 -17.18
N THR A 66 -23.80 -19.06 -17.93
CA THR A 66 -23.65 -20.42 -17.40
C THR A 66 -22.26 -20.70 -16.82
N ASP A 67 -22.20 -21.37 -15.67
CA ASP A 67 -20.97 -21.79 -14.96
C ASP A 67 -19.86 -20.70 -14.87
N PRO A 68 -20.17 -19.45 -14.45
CA PRO A 68 -19.16 -18.40 -14.33
C PRO A 68 -18.19 -18.73 -13.19
N TYR A 69 -16.92 -18.41 -13.37
CA TYR A 69 -15.84 -18.75 -12.43
C TYR A 69 -15.01 -17.55 -11.98
N SER A 70 -14.86 -16.54 -12.83
CA SER A 70 -14.12 -15.32 -12.48
C SER A 70 -14.67 -14.09 -13.19
N VAL A 71 -14.55 -12.93 -12.54
CA VAL A 71 -14.99 -11.63 -13.04
C VAL A 71 -13.98 -10.53 -12.70
N PHE A 72 -13.72 -9.64 -13.66
CA PHE A 72 -12.75 -8.56 -13.55
C PHE A 72 -13.30 -7.30 -14.21
N SER A 73 -13.02 -6.11 -13.66
CA SER A 73 -13.56 -4.84 -14.21
C SER A 73 -12.43 -3.85 -14.54
N ILE A 74 -12.42 -3.34 -15.77
CA ILE A 74 -11.37 -2.45 -16.30
C ILE A 74 -11.88 -1.74 -17.58
N ASP A 75 -11.33 -0.58 -17.94
CA ASP A 75 -11.50 -0.02 -19.30
C ASP A 75 -10.76 -0.90 -20.33
N LEU A 76 -11.48 -1.48 -21.29
CA LEU A 76 -10.91 -2.33 -22.35
C LEU A 76 -10.80 -1.67 -23.74
N ASP A 77 -11.33 -0.47 -23.98
CA ASP A 77 -11.22 0.17 -25.31
C ASP A 77 -10.87 1.67 -25.33
N GLY A 78 -10.68 2.29 -24.17
CA GLY A 78 -10.04 3.60 -24.00
C GLY A 78 -10.98 4.79 -23.89
N ASP A 79 -12.29 4.61 -23.70
CA ASP A 79 -13.22 5.73 -23.41
C ASP A 79 -13.35 6.08 -21.92
N LEU A 80 -12.67 5.31 -21.07
CA LEU A 80 -12.54 5.46 -19.61
C LEU A 80 -13.84 5.23 -18.82
N ASP A 81 -14.83 4.58 -19.43
CA ASP A 81 -15.96 3.99 -18.72
C ASP A 81 -15.60 2.52 -18.39
N LEU A 82 -15.86 2.04 -17.17
CA LEU A 82 -15.39 0.70 -16.76
C LEU A 82 -16.25 -0.42 -17.35
N ASP A 83 -15.60 -1.36 -18.02
CA ASP A 83 -16.20 -2.57 -18.54
C ASP A 83 -16.09 -3.74 -17.56
N VAL A 84 -16.92 -4.76 -17.77
CA VAL A 84 -16.84 -6.03 -17.02
C VAL A 84 -16.44 -7.17 -17.96
N VAL A 85 -15.54 -8.03 -17.51
CA VAL A 85 -15.13 -9.27 -18.18
C VAL A 85 -15.44 -10.44 -17.26
N ALA A 86 -16.03 -11.50 -17.80
CA ALA A 86 -16.23 -12.73 -17.05
C ALA A 86 -15.87 -13.97 -17.89
N CYS A 87 -15.40 -15.02 -17.22
CA CYS A 87 -15.15 -16.30 -17.85
C CYS A 87 -15.84 -17.46 -17.13
N SER A 88 -16.10 -18.54 -17.87
CA SER A 88 -16.83 -19.73 -17.41
C SER A 88 -15.98 -20.99 -17.49
N ALA A 89 -16.19 -21.91 -16.54
CA ALA A 89 -15.60 -23.24 -16.57
C ALA A 89 -16.62 -24.32 -17.03
N ASP A 90 -16.24 -25.59 -16.90
CA ASP A 90 -17.08 -26.80 -16.94
C ASP A 90 -18.03 -26.94 -18.16
N SER A 91 -19.24 -26.36 -18.12
CA SER A 91 -20.22 -26.41 -19.23
C SER A 91 -20.58 -25.04 -19.83
N GLY A 92 -20.11 -23.95 -19.23
CA GLY A 92 -20.23 -22.59 -19.77
C GLY A 92 -19.21 -22.29 -20.87
N ASP A 93 -17.96 -22.74 -20.69
CA ASP A 93 -16.94 -22.88 -21.73
C ASP A 93 -16.73 -21.59 -22.58
N LYS A 94 -16.64 -20.41 -21.95
CA LYS A 94 -16.58 -19.10 -22.65
C LYS A 94 -15.80 -18.01 -21.90
N ILE A 95 -15.39 -16.98 -22.65
CA ILE A 95 -14.89 -15.69 -22.15
C ILE A 95 -15.75 -14.60 -22.81
N VAL A 96 -16.29 -13.68 -22.00
CA VAL A 96 -17.24 -12.65 -22.44
C VAL A 96 -16.89 -11.31 -21.82
N TRP A 97 -16.82 -10.28 -22.67
CA TRP A 97 -16.71 -8.88 -22.29
C TRP A 97 -18.09 -8.23 -22.40
N TYR A 98 -18.43 -7.42 -21.41
CA TYR A 98 -19.64 -6.64 -21.30
C TYR A 98 -19.22 -5.18 -21.38
N LYS A 99 -19.22 -4.62 -22.60
CA LYS A 99 -18.81 -3.22 -22.78
C LYS A 99 -19.88 -2.28 -22.22
N ASN A 100 -19.51 -1.43 -21.27
CA ASN A 100 -20.29 -0.32 -20.75
C ASN A 100 -20.42 0.81 -21.79
N ASP A 101 -21.36 1.74 -21.62
CA ASP A 101 -21.54 2.90 -22.51
C ASP A 101 -21.52 4.25 -21.79
N GLY A 102 -20.94 4.28 -20.58
CA GLY A 102 -20.94 5.45 -19.70
C GLY A 102 -22.35 5.84 -19.24
N SER A 103 -23.28 4.89 -19.25
CA SER A 103 -24.70 5.05 -18.91
C SER A 103 -25.36 3.72 -18.49
N GLU A 104 -24.58 2.81 -17.90
CA GLU A 104 -25.03 1.52 -17.33
C GLU A 104 -25.52 0.47 -18.38
N ASN A 105 -25.35 0.69 -19.70
CA ASN A 105 -25.89 -0.23 -20.73
C ASN A 105 -24.82 -1.17 -21.31
N PHE A 106 -24.73 -2.37 -20.72
CA PHE A 106 -23.75 -3.38 -21.14
C PHE A 106 -24.04 -4.04 -22.50
N THR A 107 -23.07 -3.98 -23.42
CA THR A 107 -23.07 -4.60 -24.75
C THR A 107 -22.19 -5.84 -24.76
N THR A 108 -22.79 -7.01 -24.92
CA THR A 108 -22.09 -8.32 -24.86
C THR A 108 -21.21 -8.59 -26.10
N ILE A 109 -19.90 -8.69 -25.89
CA ILE A 109 -18.88 -9.09 -26.85
C ILE A 109 -18.35 -10.48 -26.44
N ASN A 110 -18.56 -11.48 -27.30
CA ASN A 110 -18.06 -12.84 -27.05
C ASN A 110 -16.59 -12.91 -27.49
N VAL A 111 -15.66 -12.88 -26.54
CA VAL A 111 -14.21 -13.01 -26.80
C VAL A 111 -13.90 -14.41 -27.32
N GLN A 112 -14.48 -15.44 -26.68
CA GLN A 112 -14.35 -16.84 -27.11
C GLN A 112 -15.53 -17.68 -26.61
N THR A 113 -15.99 -18.64 -27.41
CA THR A 113 -17.19 -19.48 -27.13
C THR A 113 -16.91 -20.99 -27.16
N SER A 114 -15.72 -21.40 -26.72
CA SER A 114 -15.35 -22.76 -26.29
C SER A 114 -13.97 -22.65 -25.63
N TYR A 115 -13.98 -22.28 -24.35
CA TYR A 115 -12.82 -22.08 -23.50
C TYR A 115 -13.22 -22.15 -22.02
N ASP A 116 -12.97 -23.30 -21.43
CA ASP A 116 -13.02 -23.61 -20.00
C ASP A 116 -11.96 -22.79 -19.21
N CYS A 117 -12.41 -21.76 -18.49
CA CYS A 117 -11.59 -20.77 -17.79
C CYS A 117 -11.96 -20.68 -16.31
N THR A 118 -10.93 -20.57 -15.46
CA THR A 118 -11.07 -20.46 -13.99
C THR A 118 -10.81 -19.06 -13.46
N THR A 119 -9.92 -18.30 -14.12
CA THR A 119 -9.53 -16.92 -13.74
C THR A 119 -9.32 -16.09 -15.00
N VAL A 120 -9.82 -14.85 -15.00
CA VAL A 120 -9.52 -13.82 -16.00
C VAL A 120 -9.05 -12.53 -15.33
N VAL A 121 -7.92 -12.00 -15.77
CA VAL A 121 -7.38 -10.68 -15.39
C VAL A 121 -6.97 -9.90 -16.64
N ALA A 122 -6.59 -8.63 -16.52
CA ALA A 122 -6.25 -7.78 -17.67
C ALA A 122 -5.02 -6.90 -17.42
N ALA A 123 -4.15 -6.79 -18.44
CA ALA A 123 -2.95 -5.94 -18.45
C ALA A 123 -2.45 -5.73 -19.89
N ASP A 124 -1.56 -4.75 -20.12
CA ASP A 124 -0.86 -4.56 -21.39
C ASP A 124 0.35 -5.52 -21.47
N MET A 125 0.23 -6.61 -22.23
CA MET A 125 1.25 -7.68 -22.28
C MET A 125 2.28 -7.47 -23.41
N ASN A 126 2.11 -6.44 -24.24
CA ASN A 126 2.90 -6.23 -25.47
C ASN A 126 3.42 -4.79 -25.67
N GLY A 127 3.11 -3.88 -24.75
CA GLY A 127 3.54 -2.48 -24.74
C GLY A 127 2.80 -1.56 -25.73
N ASP A 128 1.65 -1.97 -26.28
CA ASP A 128 0.85 -1.15 -27.21
C ASP A 128 -0.17 -0.20 -26.53
N LEU A 129 -0.24 -0.24 -25.20
CA LEU A 129 -1.07 0.58 -24.31
C LEU A 129 -2.55 0.22 -24.31
N LYS A 130 -2.88 -1.05 -24.55
CA LYS A 130 -4.24 -1.61 -24.41
C LYS A 130 -4.23 -2.77 -23.42
N ASN A 131 -5.33 -2.90 -22.69
CA ASN A 131 -5.53 -4.01 -21.78
C ASN A 131 -5.88 -5.27 -22.60
N ASP A 132 -4.93 -6.20 -22.67
CA ASP A 132 -5.15 -7.57 -23.08
C ASP A 132 -5.87 -8.34 -21.96
N LEU A 133 -6.41 -9.52 -22.25
CA LEU A 133 -6.90 -10.44 -21.21
C LEU A 133 -5.90 -11.56 -20.98
N ILE A 134 -5.73 -12.00 -19.74
CA ILE A 134 -4.88 -13.12 -19.33
C ILE A 134 -5.78 -14.13 -18.64
N THR A 135 -5.63 -15.42 -18.97
CA THR A 135 -6.58 -16.46 -18.51
C THR A 135 -5.90 -17.77 -18.12
N ALA A 136 -6.29 -18.29 -16.95
CA ALA A 136 -6.07 -19.67 -16.54
C ALA A 136 -7.10 -20.60 -17.22
N SER A 137 -6.80 -21.91 -17.33
CA SER A 137 -7.71 -22.87 -17.97
C SER A 137 -7.63 -24.28 -17.37
N TYR A 138 -8.79 -24.76 -16.94
CA TYR A 138 -9.00 -26.10 -16.41
C TYR A 138 -8.82 -27.17 -17.51
N GLY A 139 -9.80 -27.31 -18.41
CA GLY A 139 -9.84 -28.36 -19.42
C GLY A 139 -8.76 -28.28 -20.51
N ASN A 140 -8.08 -27.14 -20.66
CA ASN A 140 -6.98 -26.98 -21.61
C ASN A 140 -5.58 -26.96 -20.98
N SER A 141 -5.45 -26.93 -19.64
CA SER A 141 -4.16 -27.02 -18.93
C SER A 141 -3.12 -25.99 -19.42
N ARG A 142 -3.50 -24.71 -19.48
CA ARG A 142 -2.69 -23.64 -20.09
C ARG A 142 -2.96 -22.27 -19.48
N ILE A 143 -2.01 -21.36 -19.68
CA ILE A 143 -2.17 -19.91 -19.50
C ILE A 143 -2.09 -19.27 -20.88
N ASP A 144 -3.10 -18.51 -21.24
CA ASP A 144 -3.20 -17.79 -22.52
C ASP A 144 -3.42 -16.29 -22.30
N TRP A 145 -2.86 -15.48 -23.21
CA TRP A 145 -3.17 -14.06 -23.30
C TRP A 145 -3.92 -13.75 -24.61
N TRP A 146 -4.75 -12.72 -24.57
CA TRP A 146 -5.69 -12.36 -25.63
C TRP A 146 -5.39 -10.93 -26.07
N GLU A 147 -4.67 -10.81 -27.18
CA GLU A 147 -4.17 -9.55 -27.76
C GLU A 147 -5.35 -8.69 -28.22
N ASN A 148 -5.59 -7.57 -27.53
CA ASN A 148 -6.71 -6.66 -27.74
C ASN A 148 -6.40 -5.68 -28.89
N SER A 149 -7.15 -5.77 -29.99
CA SER A 149 -6.94 -4.85 -31.12
C SER A 149 -7.37 -3.40 -30.86
N GLY A 150 -8.02 -3.11 -29.73
CA GLY A 150 -8.66 -1.81 -29.43
C GLY A 150 -9.92 -1.57 -30.26
N SER A 151 -10.63 -2.64 -30.64
CA SER A 151 -11.78 -2.54 -31.54
C SER A 151 -12.81 -3.68 -31.42
N GLY A 152 -13.01 -4.23 -30.22
CA GLY A 152 -13.98 -5.32 -30.01
C GLY A 152 -13.50 -6.70 -30.47
N SER A 153 -12.18 -6.91 -30.66
CA SER A 153 -11.63 -8.13 -31.25
C SER A 153 -10.30 -8.52 -30.59
N PHE A 154 -10.15 -9.82 -30.28
CA PHE A 154 -9.00 -10.36 -29.56
C PHE A 154 -8.29 -11.45 -30.37
N THR A 155 -6.96 -11.53 -30.27
CA THR A 155 -6.17 -12.62 -30.86
C THR A 155 -5.57 -13.49 -29.77
N ARG A 156 -5.94 -14.78 -29.73
CA ARG A 156 -5.49 -15.72 -28.71
C ARG A 156 -4.03 -16.16 -28.92
N ASN A 157 -3.14 -15.63 -28.12
CA ASN A 157 -1.76 -16.07 -28.00
C ASN A 157 -1.61 -17.04 -26.81
N ALA A 158 -0.58 -17.89 -26.82
CA ALA A 158 -0.37 -18.89 -25.76
C ALA A 158 0.87 -18.51 -24.95
N ALA A 159 0.73 -18.28 -23.65
CA ALA A 159 1.84 -17.93 -22.78
C ALA A 159 2.59 -19.20 -22.31
N ALA A 160 1.85 -20.16 -21.74
CA ALA A 160 2.40 -21.46 -21.33
C ALA A 160 1.38 -22.60 -21.44
N SER A 161 1.88 -23.84 -21.55
CA SER A 161 1.05 -25.06 -21.58
C SER A 161 1.63 -26.12 -20.65
N PHE A 162 0.79 -26.65 -19.78
CA PHE A 162 1.16 -27.53 -18.67
C PHE A 162 0.65 -28.96 -18.89
N ALA A 163 1.06 -29.87 -18.01
CA ALA A 163 0.55 -31.24 -17.98
C ALA A 163 -0.72 -31.41 -17.10
N SER A 164 -1.22 -30.33 -16.50
CA SER A 164 -2.39 -30.30 -15.63
C SER A 164 -3.01 -28.89 -15.56
N VAL A 165 -4.14 -28.77 -14.86
CA VAL A 165 -4.88 -27.52 -14.66
C VAL A 165 -3.99 -26.37 -14.18
N ALA A 166 -4.02 -25.25 -14.90
CA ALA A 166 -3.70 -23.93 -14.35
C ALA A 166 -5.00 -23.37 -13.77
N TRP A 167 -5.00 -22.98 -12.50
CA TRP A 167 -6.20 -22.59 -11.75
C TRP A 167 -6.31 -21.08 -11.62
N ASP A 168 -5.23 -20.42 -11.21
CA ASP A 168 -5.24 -18.98 -10.94
C ASP A 168 -4.02 -18.29 -11.55
N VAL A 169 -4.18 -17.01 -11.91
CA VAL A 169 -3.14 -16.17 -12.52
C VAL A 169 -3.29 -14.72 -12.09
N VAL A 170 -2.15 -14.07 -11.85
CA VAL A 170 -2.03 -12.63 -11.59
C VAL A 170 -0.87 -12.05 -12.40
N THR A 171 -0.90 -10.75 -12.66
CA THR A 171 0.05 -10.04 -13.54
C THR A 171 0.74 -8.89 -12.81
N GLY A 172 2.04 -8.74 -13.04
CA GLY A 172 2.87 -7.68 -12.45
C GLY A 172 4.28 -7.69 -13.05
N ASP A 173 5.05 -6.65 -12.80
CA ASP A 173 6.49 -6.56 -13.13
C ASP A 173 7.27 -7.27 -12.00
N ILE A 174 7.83 -8.47 -12.25
CA ILE A 174 8.37 -9.36 -11.20
C ILE A 174 9.90 -9.30 -11.09
N ASP A 175 10.61 -8.97 -12.18
CA ASP A 175 12.07 -8.78 -12.19
C ASP A 175 12.53 -7.31 -12.27
N GLY A 176 11.60 -6.36 -12.40
CA GLY A 176 11.86 -4.93 -12.40
C GLY A 176 12.37 -4.37 -13.73
N ASP A 177 12.25 -5.10 -14.84
CA ASP A 177 12.65 -4.63 -16.17
C ASP A 177 11.66 -3.60 -16.79
N GLY A 178 10.40 -3.64 -16.34
CA GLY A 178 9.34 -2.70 -16.70
C GLY A 178 8.28 -3.24 -17.66
N ASP A 179 8.43 -4.47 -18.15
CA ASP A 179 7.40 -5.23 -18.87
C ASP A 179 6.51 -6.04 -17.88
N ILE A 180 5.34 -6.53 -18.32
CA ILE A 180 4.37 -7.22 -17.43
C ILE A 180 4.46 -8.75 -17.57
N ASP A 181 4.72 -9.43 -16.46
CA ASP A 181 4.79 -10.88 -16.33
C ASP A 181 3.46 -11.52 -15.88
N ILE A 182 3.46 -12.85 -15.76
CA ILE A 182 2.36 -13.63 -15.18
C ILE A 182 2.91 -14.58 -14.10
N ALA A 183 2.37 -14.49 -12.88
CA ALA A 183 2.48 -15.55 -11.87
C ALA A 183 1.25 -16.48 -11.94
N GLY A 184 1.41 -17.78 -11.65
CA GLY A 184 0.33 -18.76 -11.83
C GLY A 184 0.38 -19.97 -10.90
N ALA A 185 -0.82 -20.41 -10.48
CA ALA A 185 -1.03 -21.60 -9.65
C ALA A 185 -1.43 -22.82 -10.50
N ILE A 186 -0.56 -23.84 -10.55
CA ILE A 186 -0.79 -25.06 -11.36
C ILE A 186 -1.31 -26.20 -10.47
N PHE A 187 -2.55 -26.02 -10.00
CA PHE A 187 -3.30 -26.88 -9.06
C PHE A 187 -3.07 -28.39 -9.18
N GLY A 188 -3.03 -28.91 -10.41
CA GLY A 188 -2.89 -30.35 -10.65
C GLY A 188 -1.47 -30.85 -10.89
N LEU A 189 -0.46 -29.98 -10.81
CA LEU A 189 0.97 -30.33 -10.72
C LEU A 189 1.59 -30.00 -9.35
N TYR A 190 0.97 -29.08 -8.60
CA TYR A 190 1.48 -28.50 -7.35
C TYR A 190 2.61 -27.47 -7.58
N ASP A 191 2.70 -26.96 -8.82
CA ASP A 191 3.68 -25.95 -9.21
C ASP A 191 3.15 -24.54 -8.96
N ILE A 192 4.04 -23.67 -8.46
CA ILE A 192 3.92 -22.21 -8.59
C ILE A 192 4.90 -21.78 -9.67
N VAL A 193 4.41 -21.03 -10.65
CA VAL A 193 5.21 -20.61 -11.82
C VAL A 193 5.19 -19.10 -12.00
N TRP A 194 6.29 -18.60 -12.54
CA TRP A 194 6.43 -17.23 -13.06
C TRP A 194 6.78 -17.34 -14.54
N LEU A 195 6.18 -16.48 -15.36
CA LEU A 195 6.40 -16.41 -16.79
C LEU A 195 7.02 -15.04 -17.08
N ASP A 196 8.35 -14.97 -17.21
CA ASP A 196 9.05 -13.74 -17.63
C ASP A 196 8.57 -13.35 -19.04
N ASN A 197 8.33 -12.07 -19.29
CA ASN A 197 7.81 -11.52 -20.53
C ASN A 197 8.72 -10.41 -21.08
N ASN A 198 9.34 -10.64 -22.23
CA ASN A 198 10.24 -9.68 -22.87
C ASN A 198 9.56 -8.49 -23.59
N GLY A 199 8.46 -7.96 -23.03
CA GLY A 199 7.72 -6.81 -23.59
C GLY A 199 7.05 -7.06 -24.93
N SER A 200 6.84 -8.32 -25.30
CA SER A 200 6.23 -8.68 -26.58
C SER A 200 5.30 -9.90 -26.53
N GLY A 201 4.76 -10.19 -25.33
CA GLY A 201 3.89 -11.33 -25.06
C GLY A 201 4.55 -12.67 -25.39
N THR A 202 5.87 -12.78 -25.17
CA THR A 202 6.70 -13.94 -25.50
C THR A 202 7.48 -14.38 -24.27
N PHE A 203 7.06 -15.50 -23.68
CA PHE A 203 7.38 -15.82 -22.29
C PHE A 203 8.45 -16.90 -22.09
N VAL A 204 9.11 -16.86 -20.93
CA VAL A 204 9.94 -17.95 -20.37
C VAL A 204 9.31 -18.44 -19.07
N THR A 205 8.90 -19.71 -19.01
CA THR A 205 8.29 -20.28 -17.79
C THR A 205 9.35 -20.77 -16.81
N ASN A 206 9.43 -20.10 -15.66
CA ASN A 206 10.20 -20.47 -14.48
C ASN A 206 9.29 -21.17 -13.45
N THR A 207 9.84 -22.09 -12.65
CA THR A 207 9.11 -22.83 -11.61
C THR A 207 9.71 -22.52 -10.24
N ILE A 208 8.90 -21.93 -9.36
CA ILE A 208 9.28 -21.40 -8.04
C ILE A 208 9.16 -22.49 -6.97
N ASP A 209 8.03 -23.20 -6.95
CA ASP A 209 7.81 -24.42 -6.18
C ASP A 209 7.15 -25.48 -7.08
N SER A 210 7.26 -26.75 -6.70
CA SER A 210 6.65 -27.91 -7.33
C SER A 210 6.02 -28.88 -6.31
N ASN A 211 5.70 -28.38 -5.11
CA ASN A 211 5.32 -29.18 -3.94
C ASN A 211 4.20 -28.57 -3.09
N LEU A 212 3.51 -27.52 -3.57
CA LEU A 212 2.40 -26.90 -2.85
C LEU A 212 1.09 -27.67 -3.18
N GLU A 213 0.71 -28.63 -2.32
CA GLU A 213 -0.40 -29.57 -2.63
C GLU A 213 -1.72 -28.84 -2.87
N GLN A 214 -2.23 -28.95 -4.10
CA GLN A 214 -3.30 -28.12 -4.68
C GLN A 214 -3.06 -26.61 -4.56
N ALA A 215 -1.94 -26.13 -5.11
CA ALA A 215 -1.71 -24.72 -5.43
C ALA A 215 -2.96 -24.08 -6.07
N HIS A 216 -3.63 -23.16 -5.37
CA HIS A 216 -5.00 -22.76 -5.72
C HIS A 216 -5.15 -21.27 -6.06
N SER A 217 -4.48 -20.38 -5.33
CA SER A 217 -4.45 -18.94 -5.60
C SER A 217 -3.02 -18.42 -5.53
N VAL A 218 -2.76 -17.31 -6.22
CA VAL A 218 -1.48 -16.57 -6.26
C VAL A 218 -1.74 -15.07 -6.21
N PHE A 219 -0.88 -14.33 -5.52
CA PHE A 219 -0.91 -12.87 -5.47
C PHE A 219 0.52 -12.31 -5.60
N ILE A 220 0.68 -11.11 -6.17
CA ILE A 220 1.96 -10.42 -6.30
C ILE A 220 1.95 -9.20 -5.37
N ALA A 221 2.95 -9.08 -4.50
CA ALA A 221 3.08 -8.00 -3.53
C ALA A 221 4.56 -7.70 -3.25
N ASP A 222 4.82 -6.73 -2.38
CA ASP A 222 6.11 -6.37 -1.81
C ASP A 222 5.91 -6.51 -0.30
N LEU A 223 6.35 -7.61 0.31
CA LEU A 223 5.86 -8.01 1.64
C LEU A 223 6.83 -7.70 2.80
N ASP A 224 8.07 -7.31 2.50
CA ASP A 224 9.05 -6.79 3.48
C ASP A 224 9.67 -5.42 3.12
N GLU A 225 9.01 -4.66 2.22
CA GLU A 225 9.34 -3.29 1.78
C GLU A 225 10.74 -3.10 1.17
N ASP A 226 11.38 -4.16 0.67
CA ASP A 226 12.73 -4.05 0.10
C ASP A 226 12.75 -3.42 -1.31
N GLY A 227 11.60 -3.49 -2.01
CA GLY A 227 11.33 -2.87 -3.30
C GLY A 227 11.12 -3.87 -4.45
N ASP A 228 11.57 -5.11 -4.29
CA ASP A 228 11.38 -6.18 -5.26
C ASP A 228 9.98 -6.82 -5.15
N LYS A 229 9.60 -7.75 -6.04
CA LYS A 229 8.22 -8.27 -6.10
C LYS A 229 8.13 -9.76 -5.82
N ASP A 230 7.42 -10.06 -4.74
CA ASP A 230 7.18 -11.38 -4.19
C ASP A 230 5.95 -12.04 -4.81
N ILE A 231 5.84 -13.34 -4.56
CA ILE A 231 4.62 -14.10 -4.84
C ILE A 231 4.10 -14.72 -3.54
N LEU A 232 2.85 -14.45 -3.19
CA LEU A 232 2.09 -15.23 -2.21
C LEU A 232 1.31 -16.32 -2.92
N ALA A 233 1.05 -17.44 -2.23
CA ALA A 233 0.19 -18.51 -2.75
C ALA A 233 -0.51 -19.32 -1.66
N THR A 234 -1.58 -20.04 -2.04
CA THR A 234 -2.28 -21.00 -1.17
C THR A 234 -2.18 -22.44 -1.67
N GLY A 235 -2.02 -23.39 -0.75
CA GLY A 235 -2.04 -24.83 -1.02
C GLY A 235 -3.28 -25.49 -0.41
N ARG A 236 -4.33 -25.70 -1.21
CA ARG A 236 -5.68 -26.09 -0.75
C ARG A 236 -5.80 -27.53 -0.20
N LEU A 237 -4.79 -28.38 -0.36
CA LEU A 237 -4.64 -29.65 0.36
C LEU A 237 -3.40 -29.70 1.27
N ALA A 238 -2.52 -28.71 1.20
CA ALA A 238 -1.44 -28.51 2.16
C ALA A 238 -1.92 -27.81 3.45
N ASP A 239 -3.05 -27.10 3.38
CA ASP A 239 -3.53 -26.13 4.39
C ASP A 239 -2.55 -24.96 4.61
N ASP A 240 -1.70 -24.71 3.60
CA ASP A 240 -0.60 -23.74 3.58
C ASP A 240 -1.04 -22.37 3.02
N VAL A 241 -0.64 -21.31 3.72
CA VAL A 241 -0.51 -19.93 3.17
C VAL A 241 0.99 -19.61 3.16
N VAL A 242 1.54 -19.33 1.98
CA VAL A 242 2.99 -19.24 1.76
C VAL A 242 3.36 -17.97 1.01
N TRP A 243 4.57 -17.50 1.28
CA TRP A 243 5.20 -16.34 0.67
C TRP A 243 6.53 -16.79 0.07
N TYR A 244 6.82 -16.37 -1.15
CA TYR A 244 8.07 -16.61 -1.85
C TYR A 244 8.80 -15.26 -1.96
N ASP A 245 9.72 -14.99 -1.04
CA ASP A 245 10.50 -13.74 -1.03
C ASP A 245 11.45 -13.71 -2.23
N ASN A 246 11.58 -12.57 -2.91
CA ASN A 246 12.38 -12.40 -4.12
C ASN A 246 13.61 -11.54 -3.85
N ASP A 247 14.82 -12.13 -3.81
CA ASP A 247 16.07 -11.46 -3.38
C ASP A 247 16.68 -10.43 -4.37
N GLY A 248 15.84 -9.77 -5.18
CA GLY A 248 16.23 -8.85 -6.26
C GLY A 248 17.12 -9.47 -7.33
N SER A 249 17.22 -10.80 -7.35
CA SER A 249 18.12 -11.57 -8.21
C SER A 249 17.43 -12.78 -8.86
N GLU A 250 16.12 -12.67 -9.11
CA GLU A 250 15.25 -13.71 -9.72
C GLU A 250 15.18 -15.01 -8.87
N SER A 251 15.49 -14.95 -7.57
CA SER A 251 15.76 -16.12 -6.73
C SER A 251 14.87 -16.17 -5.48
N PHE A 252 13.82 -17.00 -5.57
CA PHE A 252 12.72 -17.05 -4.62
C PHE A 252 12.97 -17.94 -3.38
N THR A 253 12.69 -17.43 -2.18
CA THR A 253 12.80 -18.14 -0.89
C THR A 253 11.43 -18.40 -0.25
N LYS A 254 11.03 -19.67 -0.14
CA LYS A 254 9.75 -20.05 0.48
C LYS A 254 9.73 -19.84 2.00
N LYS A 255 8.93 -18.88 2.44
CA LYS A 255 8.44 -18.64 3.81
C LYS A 255 7.01 -19.20 3.96
N THR A 256 6.59 -19.50 5.20
CA THR A 256 5.25 -20.06 5.49
C THR A 256 4.57 -19.22 6.57
N ILE A 257 3.43 -18.63 6.23
CA ILE A 257 2.64 -17.75 7.10
C ILE A 257 1.67 -18.58 7.95
N ASP A 258 0.98 -19.55 7.34
CA ASP A 258 0.20 -20.58 8.02
C ASP A 258 0.38 -21.94 7.33
N ALA A 259 0.16 -23.01 8.08
CA ALA A 259 0.22 -24.42 7.64
C ALA A 259 -0.93 -25.24 8.25
N ASN A 260 -2.03 -24.56 8.61
CA ASN A 260 -3.21 -25.12 9.28
C ASN A 260 -4.51 -24.40 8.85
N LEU A 261 -4.50 -23.69 7.72
CA LEU A 261 -5.69 -23.06 7.15
C LEU A 261 -6.46 -24.10 6.32
N ASP A 262 -7.33 -24.88 6.99
CA ASP A 262 -8.08 -26.01 6.43
C ASP A 262 -8.81 -25.62 5.12
N GLY A 263 -8.26 -26.08 3.99
CA GLY A 263 -8.73 -25.72 2.65
C GLY A 263 -8.36 -24.31 2.16
N ALA A 264 -7.16 -23.80 2.49
CA ALA A 264 -6.61 -22.53 2.03
C ALA A 264 -6.86 -22.30 0.53
N SER A 265 -7.69 -21.32 0.18
CA SER A 265 -8.26 -21.19 -1.17
C SER A 265 -7.96 -19.87 -1.85
N ASP A 266 -7.69 -18.80 -1.11
CA ASP A 266 -7.34 -17.50 -1.70
C ASP A 266 -6.35 -16.73 -0.82
N VAL A 267 -5.59 -15.83 -1.42
CA VAL A 267 -4.68 -14.92 -0.70
C VAL A 267 -4.67 -13.55 -1.37
N THR A 268 -4.73 -12.49 -0.56
CA THR A 268 -4.69 -11.09 -0.96
C THR A 268 -3.91 -10.29 0.08
N THR A 269 -3.44 -9.08 -0.25
CA THR A 269 -2.59 -8.27 0.63
C THR A 269 -3.01 -6.80 0.67
N GLY A 270 -2.70 -6.12 1.78
CA GLY A 270 -2.94 -4.69 1.99
C GLY A 270 -2.93 -4.37 3.49
N ASP A 271 -2.43 -3.19 3.85
CA ASP A 271 -2.35 -2.66 5.22
C ASP A 271 -3.75 -2.59 5.86
N ILE A 272 -4.06 -3.44 6.86
CA ILE A 272 -5.40 -3.56 7.48
C ILE A 272 -5.49 -2.85 8.84
N ASP A 273 -4.39 -2.61 9.56
CA ASP A 273 -4.41 -1.86 10.83
C ASP A 273 -3.68 -0.51 10.87
N GLY A 274 -3.19 -0.04 9.72
CA GLY A 274 -2.79 1.34 9.47
C GLY A 274 -1.40 1.70 10.00
N ASP A 275 -0.51 0.72 10.22
CA ASP A 275 0.87 0.98 10.62
C ASP A 275 1.85 1.23 9.46
N GLY A 276 1.41 0.85 8.25
CA GLY A 276 2.09 1.02 6.96
C GLY A 276 2.70 -0.27 6.41
N ASP A 277 2.82 -1.33 7.21
CA ASP A 277 3.36 -2.62 6.78
C ASP A 277 2.28 -3.45 6.04
N ILE A 278 2.67 -4.25 5.03
CA ILE A 278 1.69 -4.95 4.18
C ILE A 278 1.23 -6.27 4.82
N ASP A 279 -0.06 -6.34 5.18
CA ASP A 279 -0.69 -7.54 5.72
C ASP A 279 -1.17 -8.53 4.66
N VAL A 280 -1.60 -9.71 5.12
CA VAL A 280 -2.17 -10.79 4.30
C VAL A 280 -3.55 -11.20 4.81
N ALA A 281 -4.54 -11.29 3.91
CA ALA A 281 -5.83 -11.94 4.19
C ALA A 281 -6.00 -13.23 3.37
N SER A 282 -6.68 -14.23 3.95
CA SER A 282 -6.86 -15.54 3.32
C SER A 282 -8.09 -16.30 3.86
N VAL A 283 -8.66 -17.16 3.00
CA VAL A 283 -9.88 -17.96 3.27
C VAL A 283 -9.62 -19.47 3.26
N GLY A 284 -10.00 -20.12 4.35
CA GLY A 284 -9.97 -21.58 4.50
C GLY A 284 -11.33 -22.19 4.19
N GLN A 285 -11.49 -22.75 2.99
CA GLN A 285 -12.78 -23.21 2.48
C GLN A 285 -13.35 -24.41 3.24
N PHE A 286 -12.50 -25.30 3.73
CA PHE A 286 -12.95 -26.51 4.45
C PHE A 286 -13.11 -26.21 5.95
N GLY A 287 -12.34 -25.25 6.47
CA GLY A 287 -12.44 -24.72 7.83
C GLY A 287 -13.55 -23.70 8.06
N ASN A 288 -14.21 -23.20 7.00
CA ASN A 288 -15.26 -22.18 7.03
C ASN A 288 -14.83 -20.88 7.75
N ILE A 289 -13.66 -20.36 7.36
CA ILE A 289 -12.94 -19.34 8.12
C ILE A 289 -12.31 -18.27 7.21
N LEU A 290 -12.47 -17.00 7.59
CA LEU A 290 -11.75 -15.85 7.03
C LEU A 290 -10.72 -15.36 8.06
N VAL A 291 -9.49 -15.14 7.59
CA VAL A 291 -8.30 -14.91 8.41
C VAL A 291 -7.53 -13.71 7.86
N TRP A 292 -7.00 -12.91 8.76
CA TRP A 292 -6.03 -11.84 8.51
C TRP A 292 -4.76 -12.18 9.30
N TYR A 293 -3.59 -11.82 8.78
CA TYR A 293 -2.30 -12.06 9.39
C TYR A 293 -1.58 -10.71 9.48
N ASP A 294 -1.57 -10.09 10.68
CA ASP A 294 -0.91 -8.79 10.86
C ASP A 294 0.61 -8.95 10.81
N ASN A 295 1.28 -8.11 10.02
CA ASN A 295 2.71 -8.17 9.71
C ASN A 295 3.46 -7.12 10.52
N ASP A 296 4.24 -7.53 11.53
CA ASP A 296 4.86 -6.60 12.50
C ASP A 296 6.08 -5.79 11.99
N GLY A 297 6.15 -5.53 10.68
CA GLY A 297 7.28 -4.90 9.99
C GLY A 297 8.61 -5.65 10.14
N SER A 298 8.57 -6.93 10.55
CA SER A 298 9.78 -7.75 10.78
C SER A 298 9.65 -9.20 10.29
N GLU A 299 8.95 -9.40 9.18
CA GLU A 299 8.67 -10.71 8.54
C GLU A 299 7.85 -11.67 9.45
N SER A 300 7.11 -11.14 10.43
CA SER A 300 6.52 -11.89 11.53
C SER A 300 5.02 -11.65 11.66
N PHE A 301 4.25 -12.71 11.39
CA PHE A 301 2.81 -12.63 11.13
C PHE A 301 1.97 -13.12 12.33
N THR A 302 1.06 -12.27 12.82
CA THR A 302 0.11 -12.61 13.89
C THR A 302 -1.28 -12.92 13.32
N ARG A 303 -1.64 -14.20 13.35
CA ARG A 303 -2.93 -14.71 12.85
C ARG A 303 -4.14 -14.18 13.65
N ARG A 304 -4.92 -13.28 13.05
CA ARG A 304 -6.23 -12.79 13.49
C ARG A 304 -7.37 -13.53 12.76
N THR A 305 -8.50 -13.78 13.44
CA THR A 305 -9.66 -14.42 12.80
C THR A 305 -10.77 -13.39 12.64
N VAL A 306 -11.13 -13.12 11.38
CA VAL A 306 -12.16 -12.13 11.01
C VAL A 306 -13.55 -12.76 11.15
N SER A 307 -13.75 -13.92 10.51
CA SER A 307 -14.95 -14.75 10.70
C SER A 307 -14.56 -16.20 10.93
N SER A 308 -15.21 -16.85 11.91
CA SER A 308 -14.99 -18.26 12.28
C SER A 308 -16.14 -19.18 11.87
N SER A 309 -17.02 -18.69 10.99
CA SER A 309 -18.16 -19.43 10.47
C SER A 309 -18.65 -18.84 9.14
N PHE A 310 -17.71 -18.52 8.24
CA PHE A 310 -17.99 -18.09 6.86
C PHE A 310 -17.96 -19.36 5.99
N ASP A 311 -19.12 -19.96 5.77
CA ASP A 311 -19.22 -21.32 5.23
C ASP A 311 -18.92 -21.34 3.72
N GLY A 312 -18.01 -22.23 3.31
CA GLY A 312 -17.58 -22.32 1.92
C GLY A 312 -16.66 -21.19 1.43
N ALA A 313 -16.10 -20.37 2.33
CA ALA A 313 -15.16 -19.27 2.07
C ALA A 313 -14.17 -19.55 0.90
N TYR A 314 -14.10 -18.69 -0.12
CA TYR A 314 -13.44 -19.07 -1.38
C TYR A 314 -12.65 -17.98 -2.13
N ARG A 315 -13.08 -16.72 -2.07
CA ARG A 315 -12.29 -15.55 -2.48
C ARG A 315 -12.32 -14.49 -1.39
N SER A 316 -11.28 -13.65 -1.33
CA SER A 316 -11.17 -12.50 -0.43
C SER A 316 -10.36 -11.40 -1.09
N VAL A 317 -10.87 -10.16 -1.10
CA VAL A 317 -10.20 -8.97 -1.62
C VAL A 317 -10.16 -7.91 -0.53
N ILE A 318 -9.01 -7.28 -0.32
CA ILE A 318 -8.84 -6.13 0.56
C ILE A 318 -9.14 -4.86 -0.23
N TYR A 319 -10.00 -3.98 0.31
CA TYR A 319 -10.40 -2.72 -0.32
C TYR A 319 -11.13 -1.82 0.69
N ASP A 320 -10.89 -0.51 0.70
CA ASP A 320 -11.72 0.48 1.44
C ASP A 320 -13.06 0.70 0.69
N VAL A 321 -14.16 0.09 1.18
CA VAL A 321 -15.45 0.05 0.49
C VAL A 321 -16.36 1.23 0.86
N ASP A 322 -16.24 1.79 2.08
CA ASP A 322 -17.08 2.91 2.52
C ASP A 322 -16.39 4.28 2.59
N LYS A 323 -15.10 4.32 2.22
CA LYS A 323 -14.27 5.51 2.02
C LYS A 323 -14.02 6.29 3.31
N ASP A 324 -13.92 5.59 4.44
CA ASP A 324 -13.50 6.17 5.73
C ASP A 324 -11.96 6.20 5.93
N GLY A 325 -11.24 5.34 5.20
CA GLY A 325 -9.78 5.27 5.13
C GLY A 325 -9.15 4.02 5.72
N ASP A 326 -9.93 3.17 6.41
CA ASP A 326 -9.48 1.85 6.87
C ASP A 326 -9.76 0.78 5.79
N ASN A 327 -8.84 -0.17 5.58
CA ASN A 327 -9.04 -1.23 4.58
C ASN A 327 -10.01 -2.31 5.07
N ASP A 328 -11.08 -2.57 4.31
CA ASP A 328 -12.03 -3.65 4.56
C ASP A 328 -11.62 -4.98 3.90
N ILE A 329 -12.39 -6.04 4.17
CA ILE A 329 -12.30 -7.31 3.42
C ILE A 329 -13.66 -7.66 2.81
N VAL A 330 -13.74 -7.75 1.49
CA VAL A 330 -14.88 -8.35 0.76
C VAL A 330 -14.57 -9.82 0.48
N ALA A 331 -15.48 -10.73 0.81
CA ALA A 331 -15.25 -12.16 0.68
C ALA A 331 -16.46 -12.92 0.07
N SER A 332 -16.19 -14.08 -0.54
CA SER A 332 -17.20 -14.90 -1.22
C SER A 332 -17.39 -16.29 -0.59
N GLY A 333 -18.66 -16.72 -0.48
CA GLY A 333 -19.06 -18.05 -0.02
C GLY A 333 -19.41 -18.99 -1.19
N ASN A 334 -18.63 -20.06 -1.34
CA ASN A 334 -18.74 -21.03 -2.43
C ASN A 334 -19.46 -22.35 -2.00
N THR A 335 -20.55 -22.23 -1.24
CA THR A 335 -21.49 -23.32 -0.91
C THR A 335 -22.94 -22.84 -1.03
N ASN A 336 -23.91 -23.74 -0.82
CA ASN A 336 -25.35 -23.48 -0.99
C ASN A 336 -25.96 -22.93 0.31
N ASN A 337 -25.49 -21.75 0.75
CA ASN A 337 -25.74 -21.18 2.08
C ASN A 337 -26.20 -19.71 2.04
N ASP A 338 -25.97 -18.95 3.11
CA ASP A 338 -26.29 -17.52 3.20
C ASP A 338 -25.07 -16.58 3.25
N ASP A 339 -23.89 -17.06 2.87
CA ASP A 339 -22.60 -16.34 2.95
C ASP A 339 -22.08 -15.89 1.57
N GLY A 340 -22.98 -15.69 0.60
CA GLY A 340 -22.68 -15.47 -0.83
C GLY A 340 -21.65 -14.37 -1.13
N VAL A 341 -22.02 -13.10 -0.95
CA VAL A 341 -21.12 -11.95 -0.92
C VAL A 341 -21.28 -11.26 0.43
N THR A 342 -20.17 -11.15 1.17
CA THR A 342 -20.12 -10.50 2.47
C THR A 342 -18.98 -9.51 2.53
N TRP A 343 -19.26 -8.31 3.00
CA TRP A 343 -18.30 -7.25 3.28
C TRP A 343 -18.05 -7.21 4.78
N TYR A 344 -16.79 -7.30 5.18
CA TYR A 344 -16.34 -7.15 6.55
C TYR A 344 -15.77 -5.74 6.69
N SER A 345 -16.63 -4.80 7.10
CA SER A 345 -16.28 -3.41 7.37
C SER A 345 -15.27 -3.36 8.52
N ASN A 346 -14.12 -2.75 8.28
CA ASN A 346 -13.18 -2.36 9.32
C ASN A 346 -13.82 -1.24 10.18
N LEU A 347 -13.28 -1.01 11.38
CA LEU A 347 -13.70 0.06 12.29
C LEU A 347 -12.49 0.83 12.85
N GLY A 348 -11.32 0.62 12.22
CA GLY A 348 -10.01 1.13 12.60
C GLY A 348 -9.58 0.77 14.02
N ASP A 349 -8.64 1.56 14.53
CA ASP A 349 -8.59 1.87 15.95
C ASP A 349 -9.07 3.32 16.16
N SER A 350 -9.74 3.57 17.28
CA SER A 350 -10.22 4.90 17.69
C SER A 350 -9.82 5.23 19.14
N VAL A 351 -8.90 4.47 19.72
CA VAL A 351 -8.50 4.52 21.13
C VAL A 351 -7.18 5.27 21.29
N ALA A 352 -7.24 6.60 21.13
CA ALA A 352 -6.09 7.50 21.25
C ALA A 352 -5.16 7.19 22.45
N PRO A 353 -3.82 7.16 22.25
CA PRO A 353 -2.92 6.44 23.11
C PRO A 353 -2.75 7.11 24.47
N THR A 354 -2.63 6.29 25.51
CA THR A 354 -2.58 6.74 26.91
C THR A 354 -1.23 6.42 27.56
N VAL A 355 -0.81 7.27 28.50
CA VAL A 355 0.50 7.09 29.17
C VAL A 355 0.43 6.02 30.24
N SER A 356 0.95 4.83 29.93
CA SER A 356 1.18 3.72 30.87
C SER A 356 2.27 4.02 31.91
N SER A 357 3.35 4.71 31.51
CA SER A 357 4.46 5.01 32.42
C SER A 357 5.29 6.23 32.01
N LEU A 358 5.96 6.86 32.98
CA LEU A 358 6.86 7.99 32.78
C LEU A 358 8.18 7.75 33.53
N SER A 359 9.30 8.09 32.91
CA SER A 359 10.63 8.14 33.53
C SER A 359 11.28 9.49 33.23
N PRO A 360 11.64 10.31 34.24
CA PRO A 360 11.38 10.12 35.66
C PRO A 360 9.88 10.05 35.96
N VAL A 361 9.49 9.23 36.94
CA VAL A 361 8.11 9.21 37.45
C VAL A 361 7.71 10.57 38.01
N ASP A 362 6.41 10.87 38.06
CA ASP A 362 5.92 12.12 38.63
C ASP A 362 6.37 12.32 40.09
N GLY A 363 6.73 13.57 40.42
CA GLY A 363 7.28 13.95 41.72
C GLY A 363 8.68 13.42 42.02
N ALA A 364 9.37 12.80 41.05
CA ALA A 364 10.71 12.25 41.27
C ALA A 364 11.72 13.31 41.73
N THR A 365 12.61 12.94 42.67
CA THR A 365 13.66 13.81 43.20
C THR A 365 15.03 13.16 43.07
N GLY A 366 16.05 13.93 42.71
CA GLY A 366 17.41 13.42 42.48
C GLY A 366 17.68 13.01 41.04
N VAL A 367 16.86 13.48 40.10
CA VAL A 367 16.97 13.19 38.66
C VAL A 367 18.31 13.71 38.10
N SER A 368 18.88 13.00 37.13
CA SER A 368 20.11 13.44 36.45
C SER A 368 19.90 14.78 35.74
N THR A 369 20.90 15.66 35.77
CA THR A 369 20.90 16.91 34.98
C THR A 369 21.16 16.68 33.49
N THR A 370 21.50 15.45 33.10
CA THR A 370 21.69 14.97 31.72
C THR A 370 21.00 13.61 31.58
N GLY A 371 19.78 13.50 32.10
CA GLY A 371 18.94 12.32 31.96
C GLY A 371 18.03 12.44 30.75
N THR A 372 17.80 11.33 30.07
CA THR A 372 16.73 11.20 29.08
C THR A 372 15.37 11.24 29.80
N LEU A 373 14.32 11.60 29.07
CA LEU A 373 12.94 11.38 29.48
C LEU A 373 12.40 10.19 28.66
N VAL A 374 11.61 9.33 29.28
CA VAL A 374 11.00 8.16 28.62
C VAL A 374 9.52 8.13 28.92
N ILE A 375 8.70 7.89 27.89
CA ILE A 375 7.26 7.68 27.99
C ILE A 375 6.96 6.26 27.53
N THR A 376 6.10 5.55 28.25
CA THR A 376 5.50 4.28 27.81
C THR A 376 4.02 4.49 27.59
N PHE A 377 3.49 4.11 26.43
CA PHE A 377 2.08 4.26 26.06
C PHE A 377 1.29 2.95 26.29
N SER A 378 0.01 2.89 25.92
CA SER A 378 -0.83 1.67 25.96
C SER A 378 -0.73 0.84 24.67
N GLU A 379 -0.50 1.52 23.55
CA GLU A 379 -0.18 1.03 22.22
C GLU A 379 1.01 1.82 21.65
N GLU A 380 1.32 1.63 20.38
CA GLU A 380 2.55 2.10 19.76
C GLU A 380 2.36 3.49 19.16
N ILE A 381 3.43 4.28 19.05
CA ILE A 381 3.37 5.67 18.58
C ILE A 381 3.82 5.77 17.12
N GLY A 382 2.99 6.38 16.28
CA GLY A 382 3.23 6.57 14.87
C GLY A 382 4.35 7.55 14.53
N LYS A 383 4.56 7.74 13.22
CA LYS A 383 5.65 8.54 12.65
C LYS A 383 5.22 10.00 12.36
N SER A 384 3.92 10.31 12.33
CA SER A 384 3.33 11.58 11.85
C SER A 384 3.19 12.72 12.88
N GLY A 385 3.52 12.49 14.15
CA GLY A 385 3.27 13.44 15.25
C GLY A 385 3.83 14.85 15.06
N THR A 386 3.14 15.87 15.60
CA THR A 386 3.46 17.29 15.38
C THR A 386 3.53 18.12 16.68
N GLY A 387 4.27 19.23 16.64
CA GLY A 387 4.47 20.09 17.80
C GLY A 387 5.69 19.70 18.64
N SER A 388 5.59 19.77 19.97
CA SER A 388 6.75 19.65 20.87
C SER A 388 6.47 19.06 22.25
N VAL A 389 7.54 18.52 22.86
CA VAL A 389 7.70 18.32 24.30
C VAL A 389 8.47 19.52 24.86
N SER A 390 7.87 20.24 25.81
CA SER A 390 8.43 21.48 26.38
C SER A 390 8.69 21.36 27.88
N ILE A 391 9.93 21.63 28.29
CA ILE A 391 10.40 21.52 29.67
C ILE A 391 10.48 22.92 30.29
N TYR A 392 9.77 23.14 31.40
CA TYR A 392 9.67 24.43 32.09
C TYR A 392 10.16 24.36 33.54
N LYS A 393 10.63 25.47 34.10
CA LYS A 393 11.03 25.56 35.52
C LYS A 393 9.83 25.90 36.40
N THR A 394 9.51 25.06 37.39
CA THR A 394 8.37 25.26 38.32
C THR A 394 8.50 26.50 39.22
N GLY A 395 9.65 27.19 39.21
CA GLY A 395 9.93 28.34 40.08
C GLY A 395 9.62 29.71 39.47
N ASP A 396 9.54 29.81 38.14
CA ASP A 396 9.35 31.07 37.40
C ASP A 396 8.64 30.90 36.04
N ASP A 397 8.11 29.70 35.77
CA ASP A 397 7.46 29.27 34.52
C ASP A 397 8.29 29.53 33.25
N SER A 398 9.61 29.68 33.39
CA SER A 398 10.49 29.92 32.25
C SER A 398 10.86 28.61 31.54
N LEU A 399 10.58 28.57 30.23
CA LEU A 399 11.00 27.49 29.33
C LEU A 399 12.51 27.25 29.51
N ALA A 400 12.88 25.98 29.61
CA ALA A 400 14.25 25.51 29.61
C ALA A 400 14.64 25.02 28.21
N GLU A 401 13.80 24.16 27.61
CA GLU A 401 13.95 23.64 26.26
C GLU A 401 12.58 23.27 25.68
N ALA A 402 12.40 23.41 24.37
CA ALA A 402 11.28 22.85 23.61
C ALA A 402 11.85 21.95 22.52
N ILE A 403 11.46 20.68 22.54
CA ILE A 403 11.96 19.61 21.69
C ILE A 403 10.84 19.28 20.70
N TYR A 404 11.04 19.56 19.42
CA TYR A 404 10.07 19.20 18.38
C TYR A 404 10.05 17.69 18.18
N VAL A 405 8.86 17.10 18.07
CA VAL A 405 8.68 15.64 17.99
C VAL A 405 9.19 15.06 16.68
N THR A 406 9.15 15.84 15.60
CA THR A 406 9.76 15.53 14.28
C THR A 406 11.29 15.71 14.26
N GLY A 407 11.92 16.02 15.39
CA GLY A 407 13.36 16.22 15.51
C GLY A 407 14.07 14.99 16.08
N SER A 408 15.34 14.78 15.69
CA SER A 408 16.20 13.65 16.10
C SER A 408 16.63 13.64 17.58
N LEU A 409 15.87 14.30 18.45
CA LEU A 409 15.94 14.24 19.90
C LEU A 409 14.73 13.49 20.50
N VAL A 410 13.80 13.04 19.66
CA VAL A 410 12.78 12.03 19.98
C VAL A 410 13.08 10.78 19.15
N SER A 411 12.85 9.60 19.73
CA SER A 411 13.07 8.30 19.10
C SER A 411 12.14 7.25 19.72
N GLY A 412 11.84 6.19 18.97
CA GLY A 412 10.95 5.10 19.41
C GLY A 412 9.54 5.12 18.80
N SER A 413 9.28 5.91 17.76
CA SER A 413 8.11 5.67 16.88
C SER A 413 8.20 4.28 16.26
N GLY A 414 7.04 3.64 16.01
CA GLY A 414 6.97 2.20 15.77
C GLY A 414 7.31 1.38 17.01
N THR A 415 7.06 1.93 18.21
CA THR A 415 7.11 1.20 19.49
C THR A 415 6.16 1.81 20.53
N THR A 416 5.79 1.05 21.56
CA THR A 416 5.16 1.57 22.81
C THR A 416 6.05 2.50 23.66
N ILE A 417 7.33 2.72 23.34
CA ILE A 417 8.32 3.41 24.21
C ILE A 417 9.07 4.53 23.49
N LEU A 418 8.66 5.78 23.77
CA LEU A 418 9.40 6.96 23.31
C LEU A 418 10.53 7.35 24.26
N THR A 419 11.70 7.62 23.71
CA THR A 419 12.83 8.28 24.39
C THR A 419 13.03 9.69 23.85
N ILE A 420 13.09 10.67 24.76
CA ILE A 420 13.26 12.09 24.50
C ILE A 420 14.55 12.56 25.18
N ASP A 421 15.48 13.11 24.41
CA ASP A 421 16.83 13.50 24.83
C ASP A 421 16.99 15.02 24.85
N PRO A 422 16.91 15.70 26.03
CA PRO A 422 17.15 17.13 26.13
C PRO A 422 18.58 17.49 25.71
N SER A 423 18.73 18.45 24.80
CA SER A 423 20.06 18.91 24.36
C SER A 423 20.77 19.78 25.41
N ILE A 424 20.03 20.28 26.41
CA ILE A 424 20.58 21.09 27.50
C ILE A 424 20.96 20.28 28.74
N VAL A 425 21.96 20.77 29.47
CA VAL A 425 22.21 20.34 30.84
C VAL A 425 21.26 21.09 31.78
N LEU A 426 20.34 20.38 32.42
CA LEU A 426 19.40 20.95 33.39
C LEU A 426 20.12 21.51 34.63
N ILE A 427 19.53 22.51 35.28
CA ILE A 427 20.12 23.18 36.44
C ILE A 427 19.94 22.29 37.68
N ALA A 428 21.06 21.87 38.28
CA ALA A 428 21.09 21.02 39.47
C ALA A 428 20.28 21.58 40.65
N GLY A 429 19.45 20.74 41.27
CA GLY A 429 18.59 21.12 42.41
C GLY A 429 17.36 21.96 42.04
N THR A 430 17.00 22.01 40.75
CA THR A 430 15.84 22.77 40.24
C THR A 430 14.68 21.83 39.95
N SER A 431 13.47 22.28 40.24
CA SER A 431 12.22 21.60 39.89
C SER A 431 11.74 22.02 38.50
N TYR A 432 11.26 21.04 37.74
CA TYR A 432 10.78 21.17 36.38
C TYR A 432 9.40 20.52 36.23
N TYR A 433 8.62 21.01 35.27
CA TYR A 433 7.46 20.30 34.74
C TYR A 433 7.58 20.16 33.22
N VAL A 434 6.95 19.13 32.66
CA VAL A 434 6.94 18.83 31.23
C VAL A 434 5.53 19.04 30.69
N GLN A 435 5.43 19.76 29.58
CA GLN A 435 4.22 19.84 28.77
C GLN A 435 4.45 19.11 27.45
N ILE A 436 3.40 18.48 26.93
CA ILE A 436 3.40 17.73 25.68
C ILE A 436 2.26 18.32 24.84
N SER A 437 2.57 18.67 23.59
CA SER A 437 1.59 19.26 22.68
C SER A 437 0.43 18.28 22.41
N LEU A 438 -0.77 18.80 22.19
CA LEU A 438 -1.83 18.02 21.55
C LEU A 438 -1.34 17.62 20.14
N ASN A 439 -1.60 16.38 19.74
CA ASN A 439 -1.07 15.74 18.52
C ASN A 439 0.46 15.56 18.47
N ALA A 440 1.16 15.65 19.62
CA ALA A 440 2.59 15.34 19.71
C ALA A 440 2.91 13.88 19.35
N PHE A 441 2.05 12.96 19.78
CA PHE A 441 2.24 11.53 19.70
C PHE A 441 0.90 10.87 19.33
N PRO A 442 0.57 10.79 18.03
CA PRO A 442 -0.46 9.86 17.57
C PRO A 442 0.02 8.42 17.73
N ASP A 443 -0.91 7.48 17.75
CA ASP A 443 -0.59 6.08 17.44
C ASP A 443 -0.33 5.90 15.93
N ILE A 444 -0.33 4.65 15.47
CA ILE A 444 -0.20 4.30 14.05
C ILE A 444 -1.37 4.87 13.22
N THR A 445 -2.61 4.63 13.66
CA THR A 445 -3.89 5.07 13.08
C THR A 445 -4.23 6.54 13.35
N GLU A 446 -3.22 7.41 13.45
CA GLU A 446 -3.32 8.87 13.64
C GLU A 446 -4.06 9.38 14.91
N ASN A 447 -4.61 8.51 15.77
CA ASN A 447 -5.33 8.92 16.97
C ASN A 447 -4.38 9.62 17.94
N SER A 448 -4.59 10.92 18.14
CA SER A 448 -3.63 11.77 18.84
C SER A 448 -3.71 11.70 20.36
N TYR A 449 -2.60 11.39 21.04
CA TYR A 449 -2.48 11.57 22.49
C TYR A 449 -2.89 13.01 22.88
N ALA A 450 -3.77 13.11 23.88
CA ALA A 450 -4.32 14.36 24.39
C ALA A 450 -3.27 15.36 24.95
N GLY A 451 -2.02 14.93 25.10
CA GLY A 451 -0.90 15.76 25.55
C GLY A 451 -0.91 16.04 27.05
N ILE A 452 -0.02 16.93 27.47
CA ILE A 452 0.09 17.43 28.85
C ILE A 452 0.12 18.96 28.80
N SER A 453 -0.94 19.60 29.29
CA SER A 453 -1.08 21.06 29.27
C SER A 453 -1.04 21.72 30.66
N ASP A 454 -1.10 20.94 31.74
CA ASP A 454 -0.94 21.42 33.11
C ASP A 454 0.52 21.39 33.59
N THR A 455 0.77 21.65 34.87
CA THR A 455 2.12 21.74 35.48
C THR A 455 2.39 20.66 36.53
N THR A 456 1.50 19.67 36.63
CA THR A 456 1.44 18.66 37.71
C THR A 456 1.39 17.21 37.22
N SER A 457 0.91 16.93 36.01
CA SER A 457 0.84 15.55 35.47
C SER A 457 2.21 14.93 35.19
N TRP A 458 3.23 15.74 34.88
CA TRP A 458 4.62 15.30 34.83
C TRP A 458 5.57 16.38 35.35
N ASN A 459 6.02 16.22 36.60
CA ASN A 459 6.98 17.11 37.27
C ASN A 459 8.10 16.32 37.98
N PHE A 460 9.29 16.89 38.06
CA PHE A 460 10.43 16.27 38.75
C PHE A 460 11.44 17.31 39.26
N THR A 461 12.37 16.90 40.13
CA THR A 461 13.44 17.75 40.67
C THR A 461 14.81 17.10 40.48
N THR A 462 15.73 17.83 39.85
CA THR A 462 17.09 17.37 39.57
C THR A 462 17.93 17.22 40.84
N ALA A 463 18.96 16.39 40.79
CA ALA A 463 19.92 16.22 41.88
C ALA A 463 20.60 17.57 42.22
N GLY A 464 20.54 17.98 43.48
CA GLY A 464 21.28 19.13 43.98
C GLY A 464 22.79 18.87 43.97
N THR A 465 23.58 19.92 43.74
CA THR A 465 25.05 19.81 43.79
C THR A 465 25.50 19.30 45.16
N ALA A 466 26.21 18.18 45.20
CA ALA A 466 26.73 17.63 46.46
C ALA A 466 27.59 18.68 47.19
N PRO A 467 27.39 18.91 48.50
CA PRO A 467 28.12 19.93 49.24
C PRO A 467 29.62 19.62 49.21
N SER A 468 30.41 20.58 48.75
CA SER A 468 31.86 20.40 48.56
C SER A 468 32.53 20.06 49.91
N SER A 469 33.03 18.83 50.00
CA SER A 469 33.62 18.29 51.23
C SER A 469 34.98 18.93 51.49
N SER A 470 34.95 20.09 52.15
CA SER A 470 36.10 20.97 52.45
C SER A 470 37.10 20.30 53.40
N THR A 471 37.86 19.35 52.87
CA THR A 471 38.81 18.52 53.62
C THR A 471 40.04 19.35 53.94
N THR A 472 40.02 20.04 55.09
CA THR A 472 41.13 20.87 55.55
C THR A 472 42.38 20.02 55.78
N ALA A 473 43.27 19.99 54.80
CA ALA A 473 44.53 19.27 54.84
C ALA A 473 45.49 19.88 55.88
N ARG A 474 45.37 19.47 57.14
CA ARG A 474 46.49 19.57 58.10
C ARG A 474 47.53 18.55 57.67
N GLY A 475 48.53 19.00 56.91
CA GLY A 475 49.66 18.15 56.55
C GLY A 475 50.48 17.75 57.78
N HIS A 476 51.15 16.61 57.72
CA HIS A 476 52.49 16.43 58.26
C HIS A 476 53.18 15.27 57.50
N SER A 477 54.50 15.32 57.36
CA SER A 477 55.26 14.46 56.45
C SER A 477 55.70 13.13 57.08
N SER A 478 55.55 12.00 56.35
CA SER A 478 56.32 10.77 56.63
C SER A 478 56.49 9.81 55.43
N VAL A 479 57.70 9.84 54.84
CA VAL A 479 58.54 8.65 54.52
C VAL A 479 58.02 7.56 53.53
N LEU A 480 58.45 7.70 52.26
CA LEU A 480 59.20 6.74 51.40
C LEU A 480 58.71 5.30 51.05
N ASN A 481 59.01 4.94 49.78
CA ASN A 481 59.16 3.60 49.16
C ASN A 481 57.87 2.77 48.94
N ARG A 482 57.59 2.22 47.75
CA ARG A 482 58.44 1.49 46.78
C ARG A 482 58.04 1.78 45.31
N LEU A 483 58.97 1.95 44.35
CA LEU A 483 59.49 0.97 43.35
C LEU A 483 58.41 0.35 42.42
N ARG A 484 58.57 0.29 41.07
CA ARG A 484 59.68 0.69 40.17
C ARG A 484 59.25 0.70 38.68
N ASN A 485 60.19 1.10 37.81
CA ASN A 485 60.24 1.03 36.34
C ASN A 485 59.53 2.22 35.63
N LEU A 486 60.14 3.04 34.76
CA LEU A 486 61.17 2.87 33.70
C LEU A 486 60.64 2.04 32.51
N GLN A 487 60.83 2.37 31.23
CA GLN A 487 61.43 3.49 30.44
C GLN A 487 60.86 3.33 29.00
N GLN A 488 60.98 4.19 27.98
CA GLN A 488 61.68 5.45 27.65
C GLN A 488 60.74 6.27 26.70
N GLY A 489 60.90 7.57 26.43
CA GLY A 489 61.69 8.13 25.32
C GLY A 489 60.93 8.08 23.97
N GLU A 490 60.90 9.08 23.08
CA GLU A 490 61.53 10.42 22.94
C GLU A 490 60.53 11.33 22.17
N GLU A 491 60.40 12.64 22.42
CA GLU A 491 61.08 13.78 21.75
C GLU A 491 61.00 13.79 20.18
N VAL A 492 60.79 14.92 19.46
CA VAL A 492 60.53 16.33 19.84
C VAL A 492 59.87 17.15 18.68
N ARG A 493 58.85 17.96 19.03
CA ARG A 493 58.37 19.29 18.53
C ARG A 493 58.55 19.82 17.08
N THR A 494 57.64 20.77 16.77
CA THR A 494 57.71 21.96 15.86
C THR A 494 57.29 21.80 14.39
N HIS A 495 56.85 22.85 13.66
CA HIS A 495 55.87 23.95 13.89
C HIS A 495 55.66 24.73 12.55
N THR A 496 54.71 25.68 12.50
CA THR A 496 54.58 26.79 11.51
C THR A 496 54.48 26.52 9.98
N GLU A 497 53.24 26.50 9.46
CA GLU A 497 52.60 27.54 8.57
C GLU A 497 53.21 28.01 7.19
N PRO A 498 52.49 28.77 6.31
CA PRO A 498 52.39 28.54 4.84
C PRO A 498 52.93 29.75 3.99
N PRO A 499 52.38 30.24 2.84
CA PRO A 499 51.51 29.72 1.74
C PRO A 499 51.96 30.08 0.28
N SER A 500 51.21 29.65 -0.76
CA SER A 500 51.06 30.25 -2.14
C SER A 500 49.93 29.52 -2.92
N LEU A 501 49.02 30.07 -3.76
CA LEU A 501 49.08 30.97 -4.94
C LEU A 501 49.96 30.41 -6.10
N GLU A 502 49.63 30.45 -7.40
CA GLU A 502 48.57 31.10 -8.23
C GLU A 502 48.44 30.32 -9.60
N ALA A 503 47.65 30.59 -10.67
CA ALA A 503 46.72 31.66 -11.10
C ALA A 503 45.78 31.26 -12.29
N VAL A 504 44.51 31.72 -12.25
CA VAL A 504 43.71 32.42 -13.32
C VAL A 504 43.35 31.78 -14.70
N GLY A 505 42.05 31.86 -15.05
CA GLY A 505 41.54 32.07 -16.43
C GLY A 505 40.09 31.61 -16.72
N ILE A 506 39.27 32.27 -17.56
CA ILE A 506 38.61 33.60 -17.52
C ILE A 506 37.61 33.68 -18.70
N PHE A 507 36.32 33.94 -18.42
CA PHE A 507 35.22 34.38 -19.34
C PHE A 507 34.75 33.35 -20.41
N ARG A 508 33.51 33.39 -20.94
CA ARG A 508 32.49 34.48 -21.05
C ARG A 508 31.03 33.95 -21.04
N MET A 509 30.04 34.84 -21.04
CA MET A 509 28.59 34.60 -20.82
C MET A 509 27.67 35.06 -21.99
N ASN A 510 26.42 34.57 -22.01
CA ASN A 510 25.17 35.19 -22.54
C ASN A 510 24.91 35.17 -24.09
N PRO A 511 23.66 35.35 -24.59
CA PRO A 511 22.65 34.29 -24.81
C PRO A 511 21.87 34.46 -26.16
N ILE A 512 20.55 34.12 -26.22
CA ILE A 512 19.55 34.45 -27.30
C ILE A 512 19.62 33.48 -28.53
N ALA A 513 18.55 33.03 -29.22
CA ALA A 513 17.13 33.46 -29.28
C ALA A 513 16.10 32.31 -29.44
N VAL A 514 14.82 32.66 -29.22
CA VAL A 514 13.63 31.99 -29.76
C VAL A 514 13.57 32.10 -31.29
N ILE A 515 13.02 31.09 -31.98
CA ILE A 515 12.41 31.24 -33.32
C ILE A 515 10.98 30.69 -33.27
N LEU A 516 10.02 31.49 -33.74
CA LEU A 516 8.60 31.12 -33.92
C LEU A 516 8.33 30.80 -35.39
N SER A 517 7.51 29.78 -35.66
CA SER A 517 6.93 29.54 -36.99
C SER A 517 5.59 28.78 -36.95
N LYS A 518 4.50 29.54 -36.83
CA LYS A 518 3.17 29.25 -37.43
C LYS A 518 2.88 30.44 -38.40
N PRO A 519 1.94 30.37 -39.36
CA PRO A 519 1.09 29.24 -39.77
C PRO A 519 1.21 28.89 -41.28
N GLU A 520 0.51 27.84 -41.70
CA GLU A 520 -0.25 27.84 -42.95
C GLU A 520 -1.59 27.13 -42.70
N GLU A 521 -2.70 27.63 -43.24
CA GLU A 521 -4.04 27.07 -43.06
C GLU A 521 -4.40 26.19 -44.26
N GLU A 522 -4.95 25.00 -44.03
CA GLU A 522 -6.11 24.39 -44.74
C GLU A 522 -6.15 22.86 -44.54
N ASN A 523 -6.95 22.38 -43.58
CA ASN A 523 -8.19 21.61 -43.82
C ASN A 523 -8.70 20.93 -42.53
N SER A 524 -9.98 20.55 -42.55
CA SER A 524 -10.60 19.73 -41.50
C SER A 524 -10.29 18.25 -41.74
N GLU A 525 -9.44 17.66 -40.91
CA GLU A 525 -9.34 16.21 -40.78
C GLU A 525 -9.84 15.78 -39.40
N VAL A 526 -10.41 14.58 -39.34
CA VAL A 526 -10.85 13.94 -38.10
C VAL A 526 -9.59 13.42 -37.42
N LEU A 527 -9.35 13.81 -36.16
CA LEU A 527 -8.26 13.24 -35.36
C LEU A 527 -8.58 11.75 -35.09
N GLY A 528 -7.55 10.90 -35.15
CA GLY A 528 -7.69 9.46 -34.97
C GLY A 528 -7.33 9.00 -33.56
N SER A 529 -7.67 7.75 -33.25
CA SER A 529 -7.57 7.14 -31.91
C SER A 529 -6.21 7.32 -31.23
N ALA A 530 -5.11 7.39 -31.97
CA ALA A 530 -3.75 7.56 -31.43
C ALA A 530 -3.50 8.85 -30.63
N GLU A 531 -4.37 9.87 -30.68
CA GLU A 531 -4.35 10.98 -29.71
C GLU A 531 -5.30 10.77 -28.52
N GLU A 532 -6.31 9.91 -28.63
CA GLU A 532 -7.24 9.54 -27.55
C GLU A 532 -6.65 8.44 -26.66
N GLU A 533 -6.04 7.40 -27.24
CA GLU A 533 -5.20 6.37 -26.57
C GLU A 533 -4.13 7.02 -25.66
N ARG A 534 -3.50 8.11 -26.14
CA ARG A 534 -2.50 8.89 -25.38
C ARG A 534 -3.08 9.72 -24.23
N ILE A 535 -4.37 10.00 -24.24
CA ILE A 535 -5.07 10.71 -23.15
C ILE A 535 -5.45 9.71 -22.07
N ALA A 536 -6.01 8.55 -22.48
CA ALA A 536 -6.29 7.44 -21.57
C ALA A 536 -5.02 7.04 -20.80
N HIS A 537 -3.89 6.84 -21.49
CA HIS A 537 -2.61 6.48 -20.87
C HIS A 537 -2.11 7.47 -19.79
N ILE A 538 -2.37 8.77 -19.93
CA ILE A 538 -1.95 9.79 -18.93
C ILE A 538 -2.84 9.74 -17.68
N LEU A 539 -4.12 9.40 -17.84
CA LEU A 539 -5.07 9.24 -16.72
C LEU A 539 -4.90 7.87 -16.03
N TYR A 540 -4.65 6.82 -16.80
CA TYR A 540 -4.27 5.49 -16.32
C TYR A 540 -3.01 5.53 -15.44
N LYS A 541 -1.93 6.19 -15.90
CA LYS A 541 -0.72 6.42 -15.08
C LYS A 541 -0.89 7.44 -13.94
N LEU A 542 -2.07 8.05 -13.77
CA LEU A 542 -2.44 8.78 -12.54
C LEU A 542 -3.30 7.91 -11.60
N ASN A 543 -3.93 6.86 -12.10
CA ASN A 543 -4.76 5.94 -11.33
C ASN A 543 -3.91 4.85 -10.65
N ASN A 544 -3.00 4.20 -11.38
CA ASN A 544 -2.15 3.13 -10.84
C ASN A 544 -1.00 3.63 -9.92
N HIS A 545 -0.85 4.95 -9.75
CA HIS A 545 0.10 5.54 -8.79
C HIS A 545 -0.57 5.91 -7.44
N LEU A 546 -1.82 5.50 -7.21
CA LEU A 546 -2.52 5.65 -5.92
C LEU A 546 -2.48 4.38 -5.05
N SER A 547 -1.85 3.31 -5.53
CA SER A 547 -1.72 2.01 -4.86
C SER A 547 -0.37 1.80 -4.14
N ALA A 548 0.42 2.86 -3.93
CA ALA A 548 1.75 2.77 -3.31
C ALA A 548 2.11 4.07 -2.54
N PRO A 549 2.65 3.99 -1.31
CA PRO A 549 3.06 5.16 -0.54
C PRO A 549 4.43 5.70 -1.01
N GLU A 550 4.44 6.63 -1.99
CA GLU A 550 5.69 7.25 -2.48
C GLU A 550 6.42 8.10 -1.42
N ALA A 551 7.29 7.45 -0.64
CA ALA A 551 8.18 8.10 0.30
C ALA A 551 9.42 8.73 -0.40
N ASN A 552 9.59 10.05 -0.25
CA ASN A 552 10.82 10.83 -0.50
C ASN A 552 11.19 11.23 -1.96
N GLU A 553 10.44 12.16 -2.56
CA GLU A 553 11.08 13.25 -3.34
C GLU A 553 11.11 14.57 -2.54
N ALA A 554 12.24 15.28 -2.58
CA ALA A 554 12.43 16.50 -1.79
C ALA A 554 11.62 17.71 -2.35
N PRO A 555 10.93 18.50 -1.51
CA PRO A 555 10.05 19.56 -1.96
C PRO A 555 10.79 20.72 -2.65
N LEU A 556 10.37 21.04 -3.87
CA LEU A 556 10.77 22.27 -4.56
C LEU A 556 10.20 23.49 -3.83
N SER A 557 11.05 24.44 -3.44
CA SER A 557 10.66 25.56 -2.58
C SER A 557 9.59 26.47 -3.22
N PRO A 558 8.48 26.78 -2.53
CA PRO A 558 7.45 27.68 -3.06
C PRO A 558 7.96 29.12 -3.17
N ALA A 559 7.52 29.83 -4.22
CA ALA A 559 7.93 31.20 -4.51
C ALA A 559 6.73 32.13 -4.79
N ASP A 560 6.29 32.86 -3.76
CA ASP A 560 5.48 34.09 -3.85
C ASP A 560 4.19 34.08 -4.70
N THR A 561 3.38 33.01 -4.62
CA THR A 561 1.92 33.10 -4.84
C THR A 561 1.18 32.45 -3.68
N GLY A 562 0.44 33.24 -2.90
CA GLY A 562 -0.26 32.80 -1.68
C GLY A 562 -1.55 32.03 -1.95
N ILE A 563 -1.44 30.88 -2.61
CA ILE A 563 -2.47 29.85 -2.74
C ILE A 563 -1.78 28.53 -2.44
N GLU A 564 -2.18 27.86 -1.36
CA GLU A 564 -1.76 26.48 -1.10
C GLU A 564 -2.48 25.57 -2.09
N THR A 565 -1.80 25.33 -3.21
CA THR A 565 -2.13 24.27 -4.17
C THR A 565 -1.16 23.13 -3.89
N ASP A 566 -1.69 21.93 -3.69
CA ASP A 566 -0.84 20.78 -3.39
C ASP A 566 0.07 20.44 -4.61
N PRO A 567 1.30 19.93 -4.39
CA PRO A 567 2.20 19.56 -5.47
C PRO A 567 1.62 18.61 -6.54
N PHE A 568 0.74 17.67 -6.17
CA PHE A 568 0.05 16.78 -7.11
C PHE A 568 -0.90 17.57 -8.01
N THR A 569 -1.81 18.37 -7.44
CA THR A 569 -2.73 19.27 -8.16
C THR A 569 -1.99 20.18 -9.15
N VAL A 570 -0.86 20.77 -8.71
CA VAL A 570 -0.01 21.61 -9.58
C VAL A 570 0.63 20.78 -10.71
N ARG A 571 1.16 19.58 -10.42
CA ARG A 571 1.75 18.67 -11.42
C ARG A 571 0.69 18.25 -12.46
N VAL A 572 -0.52 17.88 -12.02
CA VAL A 572 -1.66 17.51 -12.89
C VAL A 572 -2.07 18.69 -13.77
N CYS A 573 -2.43 19.84 -13.20
CA CYS A 573 -2.92 20.96 -14.00
C CYS A 573 -1.86 21.56 -14.94
N ALA A 574 -0.58 21.55 -14.57
CA ALA A 574 0.50 21.94 -15.47
C ALA A 574 0.68 20.97 -16.67
N ARG A 575 0.29 19.69 -16.52
CA ARG A 575 0.30 18.67 -17.58
C ARG A 575 -0.94 18.83 -18.47
N VAL A 576 -2.13 18.99 -17.88
CA VAL A 576 -3.41 19.27 -18.56
C VAL A 576 -3.28 20.51 -19.46
N HIS A 577 -2.83 21.65 -18.94
CA HIS A 577 -2.69 22.88 -19.73
C HIS A 577 -1.66 22.78 -20.85
N ARG A 578 -0.54 22.07 -20.62
CA ARG A 578 0.47 21.85 -21.65
C ARG A 578 -0.05 21.01 -22.82
N SER A 579 -1.01 20.12 -22.57
CA SER A 579 -1.62 19.27 -23.59
C SER A 579 -2.84 19.90 -24.28
N PHE A 580 -3.70 20.63 -23.56
CA PHE A 580 -5.04 20.99 -24.04
C PHE A 580 -5.33 22.49 -24.22
N SER A 581 -4.35 23.38 -23.99
CA SER A 581 -4.55 24.84 -24.12
C SER A 581 -4.95 25.34 -25.51
N GLU A 582 -4.72 24.59 -26.59
CA GLU A 582 -5.27 24.91 -27.93
C GLU A 582 -6.67 24.27 -28.21
N ASN A 583 -7.24 23.45 -27.31
CA ASN A 583 -8.56 22.79 -27.49
C ASN A 583 -9.49 22.84 -26.26
N ARG A 584 -10.24 23.94 -26.17
CA ARG A 584 -11.21 24.25 -25.10
C ARG A 584 -12.24 23.14 -24.81
N LYS A 585 -12.72 22.38 -25.80
CA LYS A 585 -13.75 21.35 -25.57
C LYS A 585 -13.21 20.09 -24.91
N MET A 586 -11.94 19.77 -25.14
CA MET A 586 -11.26 18.70 -24.40
C MET A 586 -11.00 19.16 -22.96
N LEU A 587 -10.54 20.39 -22.77
CA LEU A 587 -10.34 20.96 -21.42
C LEU A 587 -11.64 20.97 -20.60
N GLU A 588 -12.77 21.36 -21.20
CA GLU A 588 -14.11 21.32 -20.57
C GLU A 588 -14.57 19.88 -20.21
N ARG A 589 -14.14 18.84 -20.93
CA ARG A 589 -14.41 17.43 -20.57
C ARG A 589 -13.47 16.90 -19.49
N VAL A 590 -12.16 17.13 -19.63
CA VAL A 590 -11.13 16.67 -18.68
C VAL A 590 -11.39 17.29 -17.30
N ASN A 591 -11.64 18.60 -17.25
CA ASN A 591 -12.02 19.27 -16.00
C ASN A 591 -13.31 18.70 -15.41
N GLY A 592 -14.30 18.30 -16.24
CA GLY A 592 -15.53 17.69 -15.76
C GLY A 592 -15.41 16.25 -15.21
N ARG A 593 -14.35 15.50 -15.57
CA ARG A 593 -13.99 14.23 -14.90
C ARG A 593 -13.10 14.48 -13.67
N LEU A 594 -12.16 15.43 -13.72
CA LEU A 594 -11.36 15.85 -12.55
C LEU A 594 -12.22 16.42 -11.41
N GLU A 595 -13.26 17.19 -11.72
CA GLU A 595 -14.17 17.80 -10.75
C GLU A 595 -15.00 16.73 -10.01
N ARG A 596 -15.40 15.64 -10.68
CA ARG A 596 -16.06 14.48 -10.04
C ARG A 596 -15.08 13.67 -9.20
N ARG A 597 -13.97 13.22 -9.81
CA ARG A 597 -13.06 12.21 -9.24
C ARG A 597 -12.10 12.75 -8.17
N PHE A 598 -11.77 14.05 -8.21
CA PHE A 598 -10.77 14.66 -7.32
C PHE A 598 -11.21 16.02 -6.75
N GLY A 599 -12.43 16.48 -7.02
CA GLY A 599 -12.97 17.74 -6.49
C GLY A 599 -12.29 19.03 -6.97
N PHE A 600 -11.42 18.97 -8.00
CA PHE A 600 -10.71 20.14 -8.53
C PHE A 600 -10.81 20.33 -10.05
N VAL A 601 -10.59 21.57 -10.50
CA VAL A 601 -10.69 22.01 -11.89
C VAL A 601 -9.42 22.77 -12.28
N CYS A 602 -8.84 22.45 -13.44
CA CYS A 602 -7.66 23.16 -13.95
C CYS A 602 -8.06 24.40 -14.76
N GLU A 603 -8.08 25.57 -14.11
CA GLU A 603 -8.21 26.90 -14.74
C GLU A 603 -6.85 27.47 -15.20
N GLU A 604 -6.84 28.39 -16.18
CA GLU A 604 -5.63 29.01 -16.80
C GLU A 604 -4.87 30.01 -15.90
#